data_AF-A0AAX2TLJ9-F1
#
_entry.id   AF-A0AAX2TLJ9-F1
#
_cell.length_a   1.000
_cell.length_b   1.000
_cell.length_c   1.000
_cell.angle_alpha   90.00
_cell.angle_beta   90.00
_cell.angle_gamma   90.00
#
_symmetry.space_group_name_H-M   'P 1'
#
loop_
_entity.id
_entity.type
_entity.pdbx_description
1 polymer ?
#
loop_
_entity_poly.entity_id
_entity_poly.type
_entity_poly.pdbx_seq_one_letter_code
_entity_poly.pdbx_strand_id
1 'polypeptide(L)'
;YCRARIVAPRRTSLDNRGSSVARGVRLMREMVSEPESRLLCAWQLAVLRFAVTLDDDDRIHALGVAGEVARLGGAADDAFHFFRRTTAELCAAISGRGVDRAAVIRRFLAQIDNVRLKRAFEAAIAKESTPPKLLAGRIKPGNDL
;
A
#
# COMPACT_ATOMS: atom_id res chain seq x y z
N TYR A 1 18.51 -46.97 34.95
CA TYR A 1 17.33 -46.35 35.59
C TYR A 1 17.20 -44.90 35.14
N CYS A 2 16.05 -44.62 34.55
CA CYS A 2 15.42 -43.38 34.06
C CYS A 2 16.08 -42.01 34.27
N ARG A 3 16.16 -41.24 33.18
CA ARG A 3 16.03 -39.77 33.24
C ARG A 3 15.16 -39.28 32.10
N ALA A 4 13.89 -39.04 32.42
CA ALA A 4 12.92 -38.38 31.55
C ALA A 4 13.44 -36.98 31.21
N ARG A 5 13.60 -36.69 29.91
CA ARG A 5 13.74 -35.32 29.43
C ARG A 5 12.36 -34.79 29.09
N ILE A 6 12.00 -33.76 29.84
CA ILE A 6 10.79 -32.97 29.75
C ILE A 6 10.54 -32.55 28.30
N VAL A 7 9.38 -32.95 27.79
CA VAL A 7 8.77 -32.40 26.57
C VAL A 7 8.51 -30.92 26.84
N ALA A 8 9.26 -30.04 26.16
CA ALA A 8 8.88 -28.64 26.05
C ALA A 8 7.88 -28.49 24.89
N PRO A 9 6.77 -27.75 25.08
CA PRO A 9 5.74 -27.63 24.07
C PRO A 9 6.25 -26.85 22.86
N ARG A 10 5.91 -27.33 21.66
CA ARG A 10 5.98 -26.56 20.41
C ARG A 10 5.30 -25.22 20.64
N ARG A 11 6.10 -24.16 20.79
CA ARG A 11 5.62 -22.79 20.64
C ARG A 11 5.33 -22.59 19.17
N THR A 12 4.05 -22.69 18.81
CA THR A 12 3.50 -22.15 17.58
C THR A 12 3.83 -20.65 17.55
N SER A 13 4.83 -20.31 16.73
CA SER A 13 5.29 -18.93 16.56
C SER A 13 4.23 -18.12 15.82
N LEU A 14 3.46 -17.34 16.56
CA LEU A 14 2.55 -16.31 16.08
C LEU A 14 3.28 -14.97 15.79
N ASP A 15 4.62 -14.99 15.71
CA ASP A 15 5.46 -13.78 15.68
C ASP A 15 6.02 -13.43 14.28
N ASN A 16 5.48 -14.03 13.21
CA ASN A 16 5.95 -13.73 11.85
C ASN A 16 5.42 -12.38 11.31
N ARG A 17 4.34 -11.82 11.89
CA ARG A 17 3.77 -10.55 11.42
C ARG A 17 4.68 -9.35 11.70
N GLY A 18 5.27 -9.28 12.90
CA GLY A 18 6.15 -8.16 13.27
C GLY A 18 7.46 -8.16 12.49
N SER A 19 8.03 -9.35 12.31
CA SER A 19 9.30 -9.56 11.58
C SER A 19 9.19 -9.22 10.09
N SER A 20 8.12 -9.66 9.40
CA SER A 20 7.90 -9.37 7.98
C SER A 20 7.64 -7.88 7.74
N VAL A 21 6.89 -7.24 8.62
CA VAL A 21 6.64 -5.80 8.61
C VAL A 21 7.93 -5.00 8.80
N ALA A 22 8.73 -5.33 9.82
CA ALA A 22 9.98 -4.62 10.10
C ALA A 22 10.99 -4.80 8.95
N ARG A 23 11.06 -5.99 8.35
CA ARG A 23 11.89 -6.25 7.17
C ARG A 23 11.41 -5.54 5.93
N GLY A 24 10.10 -5.51 5.65
CA GLY A 24 9.55 -4.77 4.52
C GLY A 24 9.83 -3.26 4.63
N VAL A 25 9.67 -2.69 5.83
CA VAL A 25 10.04 -1.29 6.12
C VAL A 25 11.54 -1.06 5.91
N ARG A 26 12.38 -2.03 6.29
CA ARG A 26 13.83 -1.97 6.08
C ARG A 26 14.20 -2.03 4.60
N LEU A 27 13.57 -2.91 3.82
CA LEU A 27 13.77 -3.02 2.37
C LEU A 27 13.37 -1.72 1.65
N MET A 28 12.28 -1.08 2.05
CA MET A 28 11.89 0.23 1.50
C MET A 28 12.93 1.33 1.79
N ARG A 29 13.78 1.14 2.82
CA ARG A 29 14.84 2.07 3.23
C ARG A 29 16.24 1.67 2.74
N GLU A 30 16.49 0.38 2.52
CA GLU A 30 17.79 -0.23 2.16
C GLU A 30 17.96 -0.50 0.66
N MET A 31 17.00 -0.14 -0.20
CA MET A 31 17.19 -0.14 -1.66
C MET A 31 18.17 0.98 -2.06
N VAL A 32 19.45 0.76 -1.77
CA VAL A 32 20.55 1.73 -1.97
C VAL A 32 21.13 1.61 -3.38
N SER A 33 20.82 0.55 -4.13
CA SER A 33 21.26 0.40 -5.52
C SER A 33 20.35 1.16 -6.49
N GLU A 34 20.93 1.78 -7.54
CA GLU A 34 20.18 2.50 -8.58
C GLU A 34 19.04 1.69 -9.25
N PRO A 35 19.20 0.40 -9.61
CA PRO A 35 18.10 -0.35 -10.22
C PRO A 35 16.95 -0.63 -9.25
N GLU A 36 17.26 -0.92 -7.99
CA GLU A 36 16.27 -1.17 -6.94
C GLU A 36 15.48 0.08 -6.57
N SER A 37 16.14 1.24 -6.49
CA SER A 37 15.47 2.52 -6.26
C SER A 37 14.54 2.92 -7.41
N ARG A 38 14.92 2.63 -8.68
CA ARG A 38 14.03 2.80 -9.84
C ARG A 38 12.80 1.90 -9.77
N LEU A 39 12.96 0.65 -9.35
CA LEU A 39 11.86 -0.31 -9.19
C LEU A 39 10.90 0.10 -8.07
N LEU A 40 11.44 0.55 -6.92
CA LEU A 40 10.63 1.08 -5.83
C LEU A 40 9.83 2.31 -6.28
N CYS A 41 10.47 3.22 -7.02
CA CYS A 41 9.82 4.39 -7.59
C CYS A 41 8.72 4.00 -8.59
N ALA A 42 8.99 3.04 -9.48
CA ALA A 42 8.01 2.53 -10.45
C ALA A 42 6.78 1.92 -9.75
N TRP A 43 6.99 1.14 -8.70
CA TRP A 43 5.90 0.60 -7.89
C TRP A 43 5.09 1.71 -7.20
N GLN A 44 5.75 2.69 -6.57
CA GLN A 44 5.04 3.81 -5.95
C GLN A 44 4.24 4.62 -6.99
N LEU A 45 4.78 4.84 -8.18
CA LEU A 45 4.06 5.53 -9.26
C LEU A 45 2.87 4.72 -9.79
N ALA A 46 2.98 3.39 -9.88
CA ALA A 46 1.86 2.53 -10.27
C ALA A 46 0.71 2.60 -9.24
N VAL A 47 1.03 2.57 -7.94
CA VAL A 47 0.02 2.73 -6.88
C VAL A 47 -0.58 4.14 -6.91
N LEU A 48 0.21 5.19 -7.19
CA LEU A 48 -0.30 6.56 -7.33
C LEU A 48 -1.26 6.67 -8.52
N ARG A 49 -0.92 6.06 -9.66
CA ARG A 49 -1.79 6.04 -10.85
C ARG A 49 -3.15 5.44 -10.49
N PHE A 50 -3.16 4.27 -9.85
CA PHE A 50 -4.39 3.66 -9.33
C PHE A 50 -5.14 4.58 -8.37
N ALA A 51 -4.46 5.25 -7.44
CA ALA A 51 -5.10 6.18 -6.51
C ALA A 51 -5.77 7.38 -7.20
N VAL A 52 -5.28 7.77 -8.37
CA VAL A 52 -5.85 8.88 -9.16
C VAL A 52 -7.03 8.43 -10.02
N THR A 53 -6.97 7.22 -10.59
CA THR A 53 -7.95 6.72 -11.56
C THR A 53 -9.05 5.88 -10.94
N LEU A 54 -8.73 5.13 -9.88
CA LEU A 54 -9.55 4.08 -9.28
C LEU A 54 -9.95 2.99 -10.30
N ASP A 55 -9.19 2.85 -11.38
CA ASP A 55 -9.42 1.86 -12.43
C ASP A 55 -8.87 0.47 -12.02
N ASP A 56 -9.65 -0.58 -12.29
CA ASP A 56 -9.23 -1.96 -11.97
C ASP A 56 -8.04 -2.42 -12.82
N ASP A 57 -7.84 -1.89 -14.03
CA ASP A 57 -6.65 -2.17 -14.85
C ASP A 57 -5.40 -1.62 -14.18
N ASP A 58 -5.48 -0.40 -13.65
CA ASP A 58 -4.38 0.22 -12.89
C ASP A 58 -4.13 -0.51 -11.57
N ARG A 59 -5.18 -1.08 -10.95
CA ARG A 59 -5.07 -1.95 -9.77
C ARG A 59 -4.27 -3.22 -10.08
N ILE A 60 -4.61 -3.90 -11.17
CA ILE A 60 -3.93 -5.13 -11.60
C ILE A 60 -2.48 -4.82 -11.96
N HIS A 61 -2.24 -3.71 -12.66
CA HIS A 61 -0.91 -3.25 -13.00
C HIS A 61 -0.04 -3.01 -11.75
N ALA A 62 -0.57 -2.30 -10.74
CA ALA A 62 0.14 -2.05 -9.49
C ALA A 62 0.52 -3.35 -8.76
N LEU A 63 -0.38 -4.35 -8.73
CA LEU A 63 -0.11 -5.68 -8.16
C LEU A 63 0.97 -6.44 -8.95
N GLY A 64 0.98 -6.30 -10.28
CA GLY A 64 1.99 -6.88 -11.16
C GLY A 64 3.38 -6.31 -10.87
N VAL A 65 3.51 -4.98 -10.84
CA VAL A 65 4.77 -4.28 -10.54
C VAL A 65 5.27 -4.66 -9.14
N ALA A 66 4.39 -4.76 -8.13
CA ALA A 66 4.77 -5.22 -6.80
C ALA A 66 5.40 -6.63 -6.80
N GLY A 67 4.90 -7.53 -7.66
CA GLY A 67 5.48 -8.86 -7.87
C GLY A 67 6.84 -8.83 -8.58
N GLU A 68 7.09 -7.84 -9.43
CA GLU A 68 8.41 -7.63 -10.07
C GLU A 68 9.44 -7.08 -9.09
N VAL A 69 9.07 -6.06 -8.31
CA VAL A 69 9.94 -5.48 -7.27
C VAL A 69 10.40 -6.56 -6.29
N ALA A 70 9.46 -7.39 -5.84
CA ALA A 70 9.75 -8.49 -4.95
C ALA A 70 10.71 -9.54 -5.52
N ARG A 71 10.60 -9.85 -6.81
CA ARG A 71 11.46 -10.85 -7.48
C ARG A 71 12.87 -10.31 -7.71
N LEU A 72 12.99 -9.04 -8.06
CA LEU A 72 14.26 -8.41 -8.41
C LEU A 72 15.07 -7.95 -7.18
N GLY A 73 14.40 -7.67 -6.05
CA GLY A 73 15.06 -7.33 -4.78
C GLY A 73 15.75 -8.51 -4.08
N GLY A 74 15.91 -9.66 -4.76
CA GLY A 74 16.71 -10.81 -4.30
C GLY A 74 16.26 -11.48 -2.99
N ALA A 75 15.11 -11.10 -2.44
CA ALA A 75 14.75 -11.44 -1.06
C ALA A 75 13.86 -12.69 -0.98
N ALA A 76 14.12 -13.48 0.06
CA ALA A 76 13.35 -14.66 0.49
C ALA A 76 11.82 -14.44 0.38
N ASP A 77 11.06 -15.54 0.22
CA ASP A 77 9.59 -15.60 0.08
C ASP A 77 8.82 -14.53 0.87
N ASP A 78 9.27 -14.20 2.08
CA ASP A 78 8.71 -13.18 2.96
C ASP A 78 8.62 -11.76 2.35
N ALA A 79 9.60 -11.33 1.56
CA ALA A 79 9.59 -10.00 0.91
C ALA A 79 8.63 -9.94 -0.27
N PHE A 80 8.48 -11.06 -0.99
CA PHE A 80 7.50 -11.20 -2.06
C PHE A 80 6.08 -11.16 -1.53
N HIS A 81 5.83 -11.85 -0.44
CA HIS A 81 4.56 -11.74 0.26
C HIS A 81 4.35 -10.32 0.81
N PHE A 82 5.39 -9.62 1.26
CA PHE A 82 5.27 -8.25 1.76
C PHE A 82 4.79 -7.26 0.69
N PHE A 83 5.46 -7.13 -0.47
CA PHE A 83 5.07 -6.14 -1.48
C PHE A 83 3.69 -6.43 -2.06
N ARG A 84 3.39 -7.70 -2.35
CA ARG A 84 2.07 -8.10 -2.85
C ARG A 84 0.97 -7.84 -1.83
N ARG A 85 1.19 -8.21 -0.57
CA ARG A 85 0.23 -8.00 0.51
C ARG A 85 0.00 -6.51 0.76
N THR A 86 1.09 -5.75 0.88
CA THR A 86 1.03 -4.30 1.11
C THR A 86 0.27 -3.62 -0.02
N THR A 87 0.54 -3.99 -1.27
CA THR A 87 -0.17 -3.44 -2.44
C THR A 87 -1.65 -3.81 -2.42
N ALA A 88 -2.02 -5.05 -2.08
CA ALA A 88 -3.42 -5.45 -1.96
C ALA A 88 -4.16 -4.70 -0.83
N GLU A 89 -3.53 -4.55 0.33
CA GLU A 89 -4.06 -3.79 1.47
C GLU A 89 -4.24 -2.30 1.11
N LEU A 90 -3.27 -1.72 0.39
CA LEU A 90 -3.35 -0.34 -0.12
C LEU A 90 -4.47 -0.16 -1.15
N CYS A 91 -4.57 -1.06 -2.13
CA CYS A 91 -5.61 -0.97 -3.14
C CYS A 91 -7.01 -1.05 -2.51
N ALA A 92 -7.20 -1.98 -1.56
CA ALA A 92 -8.45 -2.06 -0.80
C ALA A 92 -8.73 -0.75 -0.05
N ALA A 93 -7.74 -0.25 0.71
CA ALA A 93 -7.87 0.99 1.46
C ALA A 93 -8.20 2.20 0.55
N ILE A 94 -7.53 2.33 -0.60
CA ILE A 94 -7.77 3.41 -1.57
C ILE A 94 -9.21 3.34 -2.10
N SER A 95 -9.69 2.15 -2.50
CA SER A 95 -11.08 1.91 -2.95
C SER A 95 -12.14 2.01 -1.84
N GLY A 96 -11.79 2.44 -0.63
CA GLY A 96 -12.72 2.55 0.49
C GLY A 96 -13.13 1.21 1.12
N ARG A 97 -12.43 0.11 0.80
CA ARG A 97 -12.69 -1.24 1.30
C ARG A 97 -11.68 -1.59 2.40
N GLY A 98 -12.16 -1.94 3.60
CA GLY A 98 -11.31 -2.43 4.70
C GLY A 98 -11.46 -1.65 6.02
N VAL A 99 -11.18 -2.34 7.13
CA VAL A 99 -11.53 -1.91 8.49
C VAL A 99 -10.60 -0.81 9.03
N ASP A 100 -9.40 -0.66 8.46
CA ASP A 100 -8.38 0.27 8.96
C ASP A 100 -7.69 1.08 7.84
N ARG A 101 -8.52 1.60 6.92
CA ARG A 101 -8.09 2.40 5.75
C ARG A 101 -7.08 3.49 6.15
N ALA A 102 -7.39 4.25 7.19
CA ALA A 102 -6.59 5.39 7.60
C ALA A 102 -5.23 4.98 8.17
N ALA A 103 -5.11 3.88 8.92
CA ALA A 103 -3.81 3.43 9.41
C ALA A 103 -2.94 2.86 8.29
N VAL A 104 -3.52 2.09 7.37
CA VAL A 104 -2.79 1.53 6.21
C VAL A 104 -2.20 2.64 5.35
N ILE A 105 -3.01 3.64 5.00
CA ILE A 105 -2.57 4.80 4.20
C ILE A 105 -1.50 5.61 4.94
N ARG A 106 -1.73 5.97 6.21
CA ARG A 106 -0.76 6.74 7.00
C ARG A 106 0.58 6.02 7.12
N ARG A 107 0.55 4.71 7.38
CA ARG A 107 1.76 3.89 7.49
C ARG A 107 2.52 3.85 6.18
N PHE A 108 1.84 3.74 5.04
CA PHE A 108 2.49 3.78 3.74
C PHE A 108 3.13 5.16 3.45
N LEU A 109 2.40 6.24 3.68
CA LEU A 109 2.88 7.61 3.49
C LEU A 109 4.07 7.96 4.40
N ALA A 110 4.16 7.35 5.58
CA ALA A 110 5.30 7.51 6.48
C ALA A 110 6.59 6.85 5.97
N GLN A 111 6.48 5.92 5.01
CA GLN A 111 7.61 5.20 4.41
C GLN A 111 8.08 5.83 3.08
N ILE A 112 7.44 6.89 2.59
CA ILE A 112 7.84 7.60 1.38
C ILE A 112 8.72 8.79 1.77
N ASP A 113 10.00 8.73 1.45
CA ASP A 113 10.94 9.82 1.70
C ASP A 113 10.76 10.99 0.71
N ASN A 114 10.27 10.71 -0.50
CA ASN A 114 10.02 11.75 -1.51
C ASN A 114 8.78 12.59 -1.15
N VAL A 115 9.02 13.81 -0.67
CA VAL A 115 7.97 14.76 -0.25
C VAL A 115 6.95 15.07 -1.34
N ARG A 116 7.40 15.20 -2.61
CA ARG A 116 6.48 15.52 -3.73
C ARG A 116 5.54 14.35 -4.01
N LEU A 117 6.08 13.14 -4.00
CA LEU A 117 5.32 11.91 -4.19
C LEU A 117 4.31 11.70 -3.07
N LYS A 118 4.73 11.90 -1.81
CA LYS A 118 3.86 11.84 -0.65
C LYS A 118 2.67 12.79 -0.76
N ARG A 119 2.90 14.05 -1.14
CA ARG A 119 1.83 15.04 -1.36
C ARG A 119 0.88 14.66 -2.49
N ALA A 120 1.40 14.07 -3.57
CA ALA A 120 0.56 13.60 -4.67
C ALA A 120 -0.41 12.50 -4.22
N PHE A 121 0.06 11.55 -3.41
CA PHE A 121 -0.80 10.53 -2.80
C PHE A 121 -1.85 11.14 -1.87
N GLU A 122 -1.45 12.04 -0.98
CA GLU A 122 -2.39 12.72 -0.08
C GLU A 122 -3.49 13.43 -0.85
N ALA A 123 -3.14 14.14 -1.95
CA ALA A 123 -4.10 14.81 -2.81
C ALA A 123 -5.03 13.84 -3.54
N ALA A 124 -4.50 12.75 -4.10
CA ALA A 124 -5.30 11.74 -4.80
C ALA A 124 -6.34 11.08 -3.87
N ILE A 125 -5.92 10.74 -2.64
CA ILE A 125 -6.79 10.10 -1.65
C ILE A 125 -7.82 11.08 -1.08
N ALA A 126 -7.43 12.35 -0.89
CA ALA A 126 -8.34 13.40 -0.43
C ALA A 126 -9.44 13.71 -1.45
N LYS A 127 -9.13 13.67 -2.76
CA LYS A 127 -10.08 13.88 -3.86
C LYS A 127 -11.28 12.92 -3.76
N GLU A 128 -11.04 11.66 -3.40
CA GLU A 128 -12.09 10.65 -3.22
C GLU A 128 -12.90 10.85 -1.92
N SER A 129 -12.33 11.55 -0.94
CA SER A 129 -12.99 11.81 0.34
C SER A 129 -13.83 13.10 0.35
N THR A 130 -13.67 13.97 -0.66
CA THR A 130 -14.53 15.13 -0.86
C THR A 130 -15.79 14.74 -1.61
N PRO A 131 -17.00 14.86 -1.01
CA PRO A 131 -18.23 14.71 -1.77
C PRO A 131 -18.24 15.73 -2.91
N PRO A 132 -18.77 15.37 -4.10
CA PRO A 132 -18.95 16.35 -5.16
C PRO A 132 -19.77 17.51 -4.59
N LYS A 133 -19.22 18.72 -4.63
CA LYS A 133 -20.00 19.94 -4.40
C LYS A 133 -21.04 19.97 -5.50
N LEU A 134 -22.23 19.44 -5.22
CA LEU A 134 -23.43 19.70 -5.99
C LEU A 134 -23.64 21.21 -5.89
N LEU A 135 -23.12 21.94 -6.89
CA LEU A 135 -23.55 23.30 -7.12
C LEU A 135 -25.04 23.19 -7.44
N ALA A 136 -25.86 23.48 -6.44
CA ALA A 136 -27.29 23.66 -6.60
C ALA A 136 -27.49 24.78 -7.62
N GLY A 137 -27.57 24.38 -8.89
CA GLY A 137 -27.86 25.24 -10.02
C GLY A 137 -29.24 25.84 -9.80
N ARG A 138 -29.23 27.07 -9.32
CA ARG A 138 -30.33 28.02 -9.21
C ARG A 138 -31.38 27.78 -10.30
N ILE A 139 -32.50 27.18 -9.93
CA ILE A 139 -33.73 27.18 -10.75
C ILE A 139 -34.11 28.65 -10.91
N LYS A 140 -34.00 29.17 -12.13
CA LYS A 140 -34.53 30.48 -12.50
C LYS A 140 -36.03 30.29 -12.73
N PRO A 141 -36.93 30.87 -11.92
CA PRO A 141 -38.34 30.83 -12.26
C PRO A 141 -38.56 31.65 -13.54
N GLY A 142 -39.27 31.04 -14.49
CA GLY A 142 -39.68 31.67 -15.74
C GLY A 142 -40.48 32.94 -15.46
N ASN A 143 -40.21 33.96 -16.24
CA ASN A 143 -41.00 35.18 -16.26
C ASN A 143 -41.62 35.28 -17.65
N ASP A 144 -42.78 34.65 -17.80
CA ASP A 144 -43.71 34.94 -18.88
C ASP A 144 -44.51 36.18 -18.48
N LEU A 145 -44.28 37.29 -19.17
CA LEU A 145 -45.21 38.41 -19.38
C LEU A 145 -44.75 39.20 -20.60
#